data_AF-A0A5C8U465-F1
#
_entry.id   AF-A0A5C8U465-F1
#
_cell.length_a   1.000
_cell.length_b   1.000
_cell.length_c   1.000
_cell.angle_alpha   90.00
_cell.angle_beta   90.00
_cell.angle_gamma   90.00
#
_symmetry.space_group_name_H-M   'P 1'
#
loop_
_entity.id
_entity.type
_entity.pdbx_description
1 polymer ?
#
loop_
_entity_poly.entity_id
_entity_poly.type
_entity_poly.pdbx_seq_one_letter_code
_entity_poly.pdbx_strand_id
1 'polypeptide(L)'
;MSFEFAYRYRQDAPASGLRELDRVALTAIVTSDDGCELPPGSEGTILGIYNHGEAYVVEFAAPVGALANVEARHLRLLERASL
;
A
#
# COMPACT_ATOMS: atom_id res chain seq x y z
N MET A 1 6.11 -13.30 40.92
CA MET A 1 6.65 -13.78 39.62
C MET A 1 6.07 -12.88 38.54
N SER A 2 6.89 -12.09 37.86
CA SER A 2 6.48 -11.24 36.73
C SER A 2 7.09 -11.80 35.44
N PHE A 3 6.28 -11.95 34.40
CA PHE A 3 6.76 -12.31 33.06
C PHE A 3 7.03 -11.01 32.31
N GLU A 4 8.30 -10.75 32.01
CA GLU A 4 8.73 -9.75 31.04
C GLU A 4 8.51 -10.32 29.64
N PHE A 5 7.46 -9.87 28.95
CA PHE A 5 7.24 -10.21 27.55
C PHE A 5 7.96 -9.18 26.67
N ALA A 6 9.15 -9.52 26.20
CA ALA A 6 9.79 -8.78 25.12
C ALA A 6 9.08 -9.14 23.80
N TYR A 7 8.06 -8.37 23.41
CA TYR A 7 7.43 -8.51 22.10
C TYR A 7 8.40 -8.03 21.02
N ARG A 8 9.11 -8.96 20.39
CA ARG A 8 9.95 -8.66 19.22
C ARG A 8 9.13 -8.92 17.97
N TYR A 9 8.41 -7.89 17.52
CA TYR A 9 7.74 -7.90 16.21
C TYR A 9 8.81 -7.97 15.12
N ARG A 10 9.07 -9.16 14.59
CA ARG A 10 9.73 -9.30 13.28
C ARG A 10 8.63 -9.17 12.24
N GLN A 11 8.45 -7.96 11.74
CA GLN A 11 7.81 -7.77 10.45
C GLN A 11 8.80 -8.35 9.43
N ASP A 12 8.50 -9.51 8.84
CA ASP A 12 9.13 -9.85 7.58
C ASP A 12 8.84 -8.67 6.65
N ALA A 13 9.87 -7.88 6.35
CA ALA A 13 9.70 -6.70 5.55
C ALA A 13 9.09 -7.16 4.22
N PRO A 14 7.97 -6.55 3.78
CA PRO A 14 7.37 -6.93 2.51
C PRO A 14 8.43 -6.85 1.41
N ALA A 15 8.42 -7.79 0.47
CA ALA A 15 9.48 -7.90 -0.55
C ALA A 15 9.69 -6.58 -1.32
N SER A 16 8.64 -5.75 -1.44
CA SER A 16 8.69 -4.43 -2.06
C SER A 16 9.27 -3.31 -1.16
N GLY A 17 9.29 -3.50 0.16
CA GLY A 17 9.65 -2.49 1.15
C GLY A 17 8.63 -1.36 1.33
N LEU A 18 7.45 -1.44 0.71
CA LEU A 18 6.34 -0.49 0.90
C LEU A 18 5.63 -0.71 2.24
N ARG A 19 5.13 0.36 2.83
CA ARG A 19 4.49 0.36 4.16
C ARG A 19 3.12 1.01 4.11
N GLU A 20 2.30 0.75 5.13
CA GLU A 20 1.08 1.52 5.34
C GLU A 20 1.42 3.02 5.44
N LEU A 21 0.51 3.83 4.90
CA LEU A 21 0.59 5.29 4.80
C LEU A 21 1.69 5.83 3.85
N ASP A 22 2.45 4.98 3.17
CA ASP A 22 3.30 5.42 2.07
C ASP A 22 2.42 6.02 0.96
N ARG A 23 2.86 7.16 0.40
CA ARG A 23 2.27 7.69 -0.84
C ARG A 23 2.95 7.05 -2.03
N VAL A 24 2.13 6.63 -2.98
CA VAL A 24 2.54 5.88 -4.16
C VAL A 24 1.89 6.42 -5.41
N ALA A 25 2.49 6.12 -6.57
CA ALA A 25 1.88 6.30 -7.87
C ALA A 25 1.73 4.96 -8.59
N LEU A 26 0.65 4.81 -9.37
CA LEU A 26 0.51 3.70 -10.31
C LEU A 26 1.53 3.78 -11.44
N THR A 27 1.98 2.63 -11.92
CA THR A 27 2.83 2.49 -13.12
C THR A 27 2.12 1.79 -14.28
N ALA A 28 0.92 1.26 -14.04
CA ALA A 28 0.05 0.61 -15.02
C ALA A 28 -1.41 1.02 -14.78
N ILE A 29 -2.29 0.76 -15.74
CA ILE A 29 -3.74 0.92 -15.55
C ILE A 29 -4.21 -0.09 -14.49
N VAL A 30 -5.01 0.39 -13.54
CA VAL A 30 -5.65 -0.45 -12.51
C VAL A 30 -7.14 -0.11 -12.44
N THR A 31 -7.98 -1.12 -12.26
CA THR A 31 -9.41 -0.92 -12.03
C THR A 31 -9.67 -0.81 -10.52
N SER A 32 -10.36 0.23 -10.09
CA SER A 32 -10.82 0.38 -8.70
C SER A 32 -11.90 -0.64 -8.35
N ASP A 33 -12.18 -0.81 -7.07
CA ASP A 33 -13.24 -1.69 -6.57
C ASP A 33 -14.64 -1.24 -7.07
N ASP A 34 -14.79 0.05 -7.43
CA ASP A 34 -15.99 0.63 -8.05
C ASP A 34 -16.04 0.47 -9.59
N GLY A 35 -15.02 -0.15 -10.19
CA GLY A 35 -14.94 -0.37 -11.64
C GLY A 35 -14.37 0.79 -12.45
N CYS A 36 -13.80 1.83 -11.82
CA CYS A 36 -13.18 2.94 -12.53
C CYS A 36 -11.74 2.59 -12.95
N GLU A 37 -11.35 2.93 -14.18
CA GLU A 37 -9.96 2.82 -14.61
C GLU A 37 -9.13 3.99 -14.08
N LEU A 38 -8.05 3.65 -13.37
CA LEU A 38 -7.05 4.57 -12.84
C LEU A 38 -5.80 4.51 -13.74
N PRO A 39 -5.41 5.61 -14.40
CA PRO A 39 -4.24 5.60 -15.28
C PRO A 39 -2.91 5.53 -14.52
N PRO A 40 -1.80 5.18 -15.20
CA PRO A 40 -0.46 5.37 -14.66
C PRO A 40 -0.24 6.82 -14.21
N GLY A 41 0.46 6.99 -13.08
CA GLY A 41 0.68 8.28 -12.45
C GLY A 41 -0.39 8.68 -11.45
N SER A 42 -1.54 8.00 -11.39
CA SER A 42 -2.53 8.22 -10.33
C SER A 42 -1.89 7.99 -8.96
N GLU A 43 -2.01 8.98 -8.09
CA GLU A 43 -1.43 8.97 -6.75
C GLU A 43 -2.44 8.48 -5.71
N GLY A 44 -1.93 7.71 -4.75
CA GLY A 44 -2.73 7.23 -3.64
C GLY A 44 -1.89 6.95 -2.40
N THR A 45 -2.58 6.57 -1.34
CA THR A 45 -2.00 6.23 -0.04
C THR A 45 -2.28 4.76 0.25
N ILE A 46 -1.24 4.02 0.67
CA ILE A 46 -1.41 2.63 1.09
C ILE A 46 -2.18 2.58 2.40
N LEU A 47 -3.30 1.88 2.44
CA LEU A 47 -4.11 1.66 3.64
C LEU A 47 -3.98 0.25 4.22
N GLY A 48 -3.50 -0.71 3.43
CA GLY A 48 -3.33 -2.09 3.90
C GLY A 48 -2.35 -2.87 3.04
N ILE A 49 -1.77 -3.91 3.65
CA ILE A 49 -0.76 -4.78 3.04
C ILE A 49 -1.30 -6.21 3.03
N TYR A 50 -1.29 -6.85 1.86
CA TYR A 50 -1.76 -8.22 1.65
C TYR A 50 -0.63 -9.14 1.23
N ASN A 51 -0.76 -10.42 1.59
CA ASN A 51 0.15 -11.52 1.27
C ASN A 51 1.63 -11.12 1.40
N HIS A 52 2.05 -10.65 2.59
CA HIS A 52 3.43 -10.24 2.87
C HIS A 52 3.98 -9.18 1.87
N GLY A 53 3.12 -8.32 1.35
CA GLY A 53 3.49 -7.22 0.45
C GLY A 53 3.55 -7.58 -1.03
N GLU A 54 2.89 -8.64 -1.45
CA GLU A 54 2.63 -8.88 -2.86
C GLU A 54 1.55 -7.94 -3.41
N ALA A 55 0.60 -7.53 -2.57
CA ALA A 55 -0.48 -6.60 -2.93
C ALA A 55 -0.81 -5.61 -1.81
N TYR A 56 -1.44 -4.51 -2.20
CA TYR A 56 -1.74 -3.36 -1.34
C TYR A 56 -3.14 -2.85 -1.61
N VAL A 57 -3.85 -2.45 -0.56
CA VAL A 57 -5.03 -1.60 -0.72
C VAL A 57 -4.56 -0.16 -0.75
N VAL A 58 -4.93 0.55 -1.82
CA VAL A 58 -4.55 1.94 -2.03
C VAL A 58 -5.81 2.77 -2.20
N GLU A 59 -5.90 3.86 -1.44
CA GLU A 59 -6.93 4.88 -1.63
C GLU A 59 -6.37 6.00 -2.53
N PHE A 60 -7.11 6.35 -3.57
CA PHE A 60 -6.74 7.38 -4.54
C PHE A 60 -7.52 8.67 -4.30
N ALA A 61 -6.85 9.80 -4.55
CA ALA A 61 -7.47 11.12 -4.43
C ALA A 61 -8.48 11.42 -5.54
N ALA A 62 -8.32 10.80 -6.72
CA ALA A 62 -9.17 10.98 -7.89
C ALA A 62 -9.35 9.65 -8.67
N PRO A 63 -10.59 9.21 -8.91
CA PRO A 63 -11.84 9.68 -8.30
C PRO A 63 -11.78 9.66 -6.77
N VAL A 64 -12.49 10.59 -6.11
CA VAL A 64 -12.41 10.75 -4.65
C VAL A 64 -12.84 9.46 -3.96
N GLY A 65 -11.97 8.93 -3.09
CA GLY A 65 -12.24 7.74 -2.29
C GLY A 65 -12.19 6.43 -3.08
N ALA A 66 -11.68 6.44 -4.32
CA ALA A 66 -11.51 5.23 -5.08
C ALA A 66 -10.48 4.32 -4.39
N LEU A 67 -10.89 3.09 -4.10
CA LEU A 67 -10.03 2.05 -3.53
C LEU A 67 -9.66 1.03 -4.61
N ALA A 68 -8.44 0.52 -4.58
CA ALA A 68 -8.06 -0.60 -5.41
C ALA A 68 -7.07 -1.53 -4.70
N ASN A 69 -7.16 -2.81 -5.04
CA ASN A 69 -6.15 -3.80 -4.72
C ASN A 69 -5.08 -3.81 -5.82
N VAL A 70 -3.85 -3.41 -5.46
CA VAL A 70 -2.77 -3.18 -6.42
C VAL A 70 -1.58 -4.08 -6.10
N GLU A 71 -1.09 -4.82 -7.09
CA GLU A 71 0.15 -5.59 -6.94
C GLU A 71 1.35 -4.66 -6.75
N ALA A 72 2.32 -5.11 -5.94
CA ALA A 72 3.53 -4.35 -5.62
C ALA A 72 4.27 -3.82 -6.87
N ARG A 73 4.34 -4.64 -7.93
CA ARG A 73 5.02 -4.30 -9.19
C ARG A 73 4.39 -3.12 -9.92
N HIS A 74 3.15 -2.76 -9.59
CA HIS A 74 2.43 -1.64 -10.20
C HIS A 74 2.52 -0.35 -9.39
N LEU A 75 3.21 -0.36 -8.24
CA LEU A 75 3.37 0.79 -7.37
C LEU A 75 4.79 1.34 -7.39
N ARG A 76 4.90 2.67 -7.42
CA ARG A 76 6.13 3.41 -7.21
C ARG A 76 5.97 4.30 -5.99
N LEU A 77 6.89 4.21 -5.04
CA LEU A 77 6.94 5.13 -3.90
C LEU A 77 7.16 6.58 -4.36
N LEU A 78 6.36 7.49 -3.82
CA LEU A 78 6.53 8.93 -3.93
C LEU A 78 7.07 9.52 -2.62
N GLU A 79 6.44 9.16 -1.50
CA GLU A 79 6.76 9.68 -0.17
C GLU A 79 6.59 8.57 0.86
N ARG A 80 7.55 8.49 1.79
CA ARG A 80 7.51 7.53 2.88
C ARG A 80 6.65 8.08 4.01
N ALA A 81 5.84 7.23 4.64
CA ALA A 81 5.14 7.59 5.86
C ALA A 81 6.12 8.16 6.88
N SER A 82 5.78 9.33 7.46
CA SER A 82 6.54 9.91 8.56
C SER A 82 6.23 9.11 9.83
N LEU A 83 7.29 8.68 10.54
CA LEU A 83 7.20 7.92 11.79
C LEU A 83 6.61 8.73 12.93
#